data_AF-A0A246ECG4-F1
#
_entry.id   AF-A0A246ECG4-F1
#
_cell.length_a   1.000
_cell.length_b   1.000
_cell.length_c   1.000
_cell.angle_alpha   90.00
_cell.angle_beta   90.00
_cell.angle_gamma   90.00
#
_symmetry.space_group_name_H-M   'P 1'
#
loop_
_entity.id
_entity.type
_entity.pdbx_description
1 polymer ?
#
loop_
_entity_poly.entity_id
_entity_poly.type
_entity_poly.pdbx_seq_one_letter_code
_entity_poly.pdbx_strand_id
1 'polypeptide(L)'
;MTWAEKEWVDASERQQSTIATAVVTAFLAVGAVLYGVGLFTAATSGKGQLLIAGGILVLLATAYAAMALFSFRPTQGAPASQTIFHISPAIWAVGDPVTLEVARCSKKQAVAERWRPRRARLVYFFRQRPTLGHARGQSFSGGRHKPRYLYELELQHPIDALYGRGAVIASPQDVSVVVVARQELGSSWRGKAGR
;
A
#
# COMPACT_ATOMS: atom_id res chain seq x y z
N MET A 1 18.36 -13.97 -9.45
CA MET A 1 17.24 -13.03 -9.24
C MET A 1 17.63 -12.08 -8.12
N THR A 2 18.02 -10.85 -8.46
CA THR A 2 18.63 -9.91 -7.50
C THR A 2 17.57 -8.98 -6.93
N TRP A 3 17.05 -9.33 -5.76
CA TRP A 3 16.32 -8.37 -4.92
C TRP A 3 17.32 -7.45 -4.21
N ALA A 4 16.86 -6.31 -3.70
CA ALA A 4 17.67 -5.60 -2.71
C ALA A 4 17.84 -6.49 -1.47
N GLU A 5 19.09 -6.67 -1.02
CA GLU A 5 19.42 -7.44 0.18
C GLU A 5 19.19 -6.62 1.45
N LYS A 6 19.43 -5.30 1.37
CA LYS A 6 19.28 -4.38 2.49
C LYS A 6 17.97 -3.61 2.41
N GLU A 7 17.24 -3.61 3.51
CA GLU A 7 16.05 -2.80 3.69
C GLU A 7 16.47 -1.33 3.83
N TRP A 8 15.93 -0.48 2.95
CA TRP A 8 16.28 0.94 2.88
C TRP A 8 15.18 1.85 3.48
N VAL A 9 14.16 1.25 4.09
CA VAL A 9 13.20 1.97 4.92
C VAL A 9 13.79 2.11 6.32
N ASP A 10 13.74 3.33 6.86
CA ASP A 10 14.26 3.63 8.18
C ASP A 10 13.68 2.68 9.24
N ALA A 11 14.53 2.21 10.15
CA ALA A 11 14.12 1.26 11.19
C ALA A 11 13.03 1.84 12.10
N SER A 12 13.07 3.15 12.35
CA SER A 12 12.05 3.90 13.10
C SER A 12 10.70 3.89 12.39
N GLU A 13 10.66 4.06 11.07
CA GLU A 13 9.41 4.02 10.28
C GLU A 13 8.80 2.61 10.30
N ARG A 14 9.63 1.56 10.22
CA ARG A 14 9.19 0.16 10.34
C ARG A 14 8.61 -0.14 11.72
N GLN A 15 9.31 0.28 12.77
CA GLN A 15 8.86 0.08 14.15
C GLN A 15 7.53 0.82 14.40
N GLN A 16 7.40 2.06 13.94
CA GLN A 16 6.17 2.83 14.03
C GLN A 16 5.02 2.15 13.27
N SER A 17 5.25 1.65 12.06
CA SER A 17 4.24 0.92 11.29
C SER A 17 3.80 -0.38 11.98
N THR A 18 4.75 -1.11 12.57
CA THR A 18 4.48 -2.35 13.31
C THR A 18 3.66 -2.08 14.56
N ILE A 19 4.07 -1.09 15.37
CA ILE A 19 3.33 -0.67 16.58
C ILE A 19 1.94 -0.19 16.20
N ALA A 20 1.81 0.66 15.17
CA ALA A 20 0.52 1.16 14.73
C ALA A 20 -0.42 0.04 14.27
N THR A 21 0.11 -0.95 13.54
CA THR A 21 -0.66 -2.13 13.13
C THR A 21 -1.10 -2.95 14.33
N ALA A 22 -0.21 -3.22 15.28
CA ALA A 22 -0.53 -3.97 16.50
C ALA A 22 -1.62 -3.26 17.32
N VAL A 23 -1.52 -1.94 17.47
CA VAL A 23 -2.51 -1.11 18.17
C VAL A 23 -3.87 -1.17 17.48
N VAL A 24 -3.93 -0.98 16.16
CA VAL A 24 -5.17 -1.10 15.39
C VAL A 24 -5.81 -2.48 15.54
N THR A 25 -5.01 -3.55 15.45
CA THR A 25 -5.50 -4.92 15.62
C THR A 25 -6.03 -5.17 17.04
N ALA A 26 -5.36 -4.66 18.07
CA ALA A 26 -5.80 -4.79 19.45
C ALA A 26 -7.15 -4.08 19.69
N PHE A 27 -7.30 -2.84 19.22
CA PHE A 27 -8.57 -2.11 19.34
C PHE A 27 -9.70 -2.76 18.54
N LEU A 28 -9.40 -3.30 17.36
CA LEU A 28 -10.37 -4.06 16.57
C LEU A 28 -10.89 -5.27 17.35
N ALA A 29 -9.98 -6.03 17.98
CA ALA A 29 -10.34 -7.19 18.79
C ALA A 29 -11.20 -6.79 20.00
N VAL A 30 -10.81 -5.73 20.73
CA VAL A 30 -11.59 -5.21 21.87
C VAL A 30 -12.99 -4.79 21.42
N GLY A 31 -13.11 -4.00 20.34
CA GLY A 31 -14.40 -3.57 19.82
C GLY A 31 -15.30 -4.74 19.40
N ALA A 32 -14.72 -5.76 18.74
CA ALA A 32 -15.43 -6.96 18.34
C ALA A 32 -15.92 -7.79 19.55
N VAL A 33 -15.09 -7.93 20.58
CA VAL A 33 -15.46 -8.62 21.83
C VAL A 33 -16.57 -7.90 22.56
N LEU A 34 -16.47 -6.57 22.72
CA LEU A 34 -17.52 -5.75 23.34
C LEU A 34 -18.86 -5.88 22.59
N TYR A 35 -18.81 -5.79 21.26
CA TYR A 35 -20.00 -5.97 20.42
C TYR A 35 -20.61 -7.36 20.58
N GLY A 36 -19.80 -8.42 20.52
CA GLY A 36 -20.27 -9.80 20.67
C GLY A 36 -20.88 -10.10 22.05
N VAL A 37 -20.21 -9.67 23.13
CA VAL A 37 -20.74 -9.79 24.50
C VAL A 37 -22.02 -8.97 24.65
N GLY A 38 -22.06 -7.77 24.07
CA GLY A 38 -23.24 -6.93 24.04
C GLY A 38 -24.44 -7.60 23.37
N LEU A 39 -24.26 -8.24 22.21
CA LEU A 39 -25.31 -9.01 21.54
C LEU A 39 -25.84 -10.15 22.40
N PHE A 40 -24.95 -10.90 23.06
CA PHE A 40 -25.34 -12.02 23.92
C PHE A 40 -26.12 -11.57 25.17
N THR A 41 -25.79 -10.39 25.70
CA THR A 41 -26.37 -9.85 26.94
C THR A 41 -27.54 -8.88 26.71
N ALA A 42 -27.77 -8.42 25.48
CA ALA A 42 -28.86 -7.50 25.14
C ALA A 42 -30.24 -8.15 25.30
N ALA A 43 -30.34 -9.48 25.13
CA ALA A 43 -31.58 -10.21 25.36
C ALA A 43 -31.94 -10.33 26.85
N THR A 44 -30.97 -10.18 27.75
CA THR A 44 -31.13 -10.44 29.19
C THR A 44 -30.96 -9.20 30.06
N SER A 45 -30.34 -8.13 29.56
CA SER A 45 -30.16 -6.89 30.31
C SER A 45 -30.03 -5.65 29.41
N GLY A 46 -30.58 -4.52 29.85
CA GLY A 46 -30.41 -3.22 29.17
C GLY A 46 -28.94 -2.77 29.05
N LYS A 47 -28.04 -3.33 29.87
CA LYS A 47 -26.59 -3.08 29.79
C LYS A 47 -25.96 -3.62 28.51
N GLY A 48 -26.57 -4.63 27.87
CA GLY A 48 -26.10 -5.16 26.59
C GLY A 48 -26.12 -4.12 25.47
N GLN A 49 -27.09 -3.19 25.48
CA GLN A 49 -27.16 -2.10 24.51
C GLN A 49 -25.98 -1.12 24.64
N LEU A 50 -25.52 -0.84 25.86
CA LEU A 50 -24.35 0.01 26.11
C LEU A 50 -23.06 -0.64 25.59
N LEU A 51 -22.92 -1.96 25.77
CA LEU A 51 -21.77 -2.72 25.23
C LEU A 51 -21.77 -2.77 23.71
N ILE A 52 -22.93 -2.93 23.08
CA ILE A 52 -23.08 -2.85 21.62
C ILE A 52 -22.65 -1.46 21.12
N ALA A 53 -23.19 -0.39 21.71
CA ALA A 53 -22.88 0.98 21.31
C ALA A 53 -21.39 1.29 21.49
N GLY A 54 -20.80 0.90 22.63
CA GLY A 54 -19.37 1.05 22.89
C GLY A 54 -18.50 0.25 21.93
N GLY A 55 -18.86 -1.01 21.65
CA GLY A 55 -18.18 -1.85 20.68
C GLY A 55 -18.19 -1.26 19.27
N ILE A 56 -19.36 -0.80 18.81
CA ILE A 56 -19.50 -0.11 17.50
C ILE A 56 -18.63 1.14 17.46
N LEU A 57 -18.64 1.97 18.52
CA LEU A 57 -17.83 3.20 18.57
C LEU A 57 -16.34 2.89 18.46
N VAL A 58 -15.85 1.88 19.19
CA VAL A 58 -14.45 1.44 19.11
C VAL A 58 -14.11 0.94 17.71
N LEU A 59 -14.99 0.13 17.09
CA LEU A 59 -14.78 -0.36 15.73
C LEU A 59 -14.73 0.78 14.70
N LEU A 60 -15.63 1.75 14.79
CA LEU A 60 -15.65 2.92 13.90
C LEU A 60 -14.40 3.79 14.10
N ALA A 61 -14.00 4.08 15.33
CA ALA A 61 -12.79 4.83 15.65
C ALA A 61 -11.53 4.10 15.12
N THR A 62 -11.49 2.78 15.29
CA THR A 62 -10.38 1.94 14.79
C THR A 62 -10.34 1.94 13.26
N ALA A 63 -11.48 1.80 12.58
CA ALA A 63 -11.55 1.87 11.13
C ALA A 63 -11.08 3.24 10.60
N TYR A 64 -11.48 4.33 11.26
CA TYR A 64 -11.03 5.68 10.92
C TYR A 64 -9.51 5.84 11.11
N ALA A 65 -8.98 5.42 12.27
CA ALA A 65 -7.55 5.47 12.55
C ALA A 65 -6.74 4.61 11.55
N ALA A 66 -7.21 3.41 11.24
CA ALA A 66 -6.61 2.53 10.24
C ALA A 66 -6.60 3.20 8.85
N MET A 67 -7.71 3.82 8.43
CA MET A 67 -7.75 4.58 7.17
C MET A 67 -6.70 5.70 7.16
N ALA A 68 -6.54 6.45 8.25
CA ALA A 68 -5.55 7.53 8.34
C ALA A 68 -4.10 7.03 8.36
N LEU A 69 -3.85 5.85 8.94
CA LEU A 69 -2.54 5.20 9.02
C LEU A 69 -2.10 4.58 7.69
N PHE A 70 -3.03 3.93 6.98
CA PHE A 70 -2.74 3.20 5.74
C PHE A 70 -2.99 4.03 4.45
N SER A 71 -3.34 5.30 4.60
CA SER A 71 -3.48 6.25 3.48
C SER A 71 -2.12 6.69 2.95
N PHE A 72 -2.08 6.94 1.64
CA PHE A 72 -0.98 7.63 0.99
C PHE A 72 -0.94 9.09 1.44
N ARG A 73 0.21 9.57 1.90
CA ARG A 73 0.39 10.95 2.40
C ARG A 73 1.25 11.76 1.43
N PRO A 74 1.02 13.07 1.26
CA PRO A 74 1.89 13.92 0.46
C PRO A 74 3.33 13.78 0.93
N THR A 75 4.24 13.46 0.01
CA THR A 75 5.67 13.37 0.28
C THR A 75 6.35 14.52 -0.45
N GLN A 76 7.12 15.33 0.28
CA GLN A 76 7.93 16.35 -0.35
C GLN A 76 9.20 15.73 -0.94
N GLY A 77 9.60 16.24 -2.10
CA GLY A 77 10.79 15.85 -2.83
C GLY A 77 10.48 15.03 -4.07
N ALA A 78 10.83 15.60 -5.24
CA ALA A 78 11.14 14.80 -6.42
C ALA A 78 12.12 13.69 -6.02
N PRO A 79 12.05 12.49 -6.61
CA PRO A 79 13.03 11.47 -6.30
C PRO A 79 14.43 12.05 -6.59
N ALA A 80 15.34 11.97 -5.61
CA ALA A 80 16.70 12.50 -5.74
C ALA A 80 17.46 11.84 -6.92
N SER A 81 16.97 10.69 -7.37
CA SER A 81 17.33 10.03 -8.61
C SER A 81 16.15 10.07 -9.59
N GLN A 82 16.42 10.29 -10.87
CA GLN A 82 15.42 10.13 -11.94
C GLN A 82 15.03 8.65 -12.15
N THR A 83 15.74 7.72 -11.50
CA THR A 83 15.45 6.29 -11.57
C THR A 83 14.36 5.90 -10.56
N ILE A 84 13.35 5.20 -11.06
CA ILE A 84 12.30 4.57 -10.26
C ILE A 84 12.19 3.09 -10.61
N PHE A 85 11.57 2.32 -9.72
CA PHE A 85 11.33 0.90 -9.91
C PHE A 85 9.84 0.60 -9.94
N HIS A 86 9.37 -0.14 -10.94
CA HIS A 86 7.96 -0.48 -11.11
C HIS A 86 7.78 -1.97 -11.37
N ILE A 87 6.69 -2.55 -10.87
CA ILE A 87 6.36 -3.96 -11.11
C ILE A 87 5.12 -4.03 -11.98
N SER A 88 5.26 -4.64 -13.15
CA SER A 88 4.18 -4.77 -14.13
C SER A 88 4.15 -6.18 -14.73
N PRO A 89 2.95 -6.71 -15.07
CA PRO A 89 2.83 -7.91 -15.90
C PRO A 89 2.98 -7.62 -17.40
N ALA A 90 3.00 -6.34 -17.81
CA ALA A 90 3.26 -5.97 -19.19
C ALA A 90 4.71 -6.31 -19.56
N ILE A 91 4.96 -6.60 -20.83
CA ILE A 91 6.29 -6.90 -21.36
C ILE A 91 6.76 -5.67 -22.14
N TRP A 92 7.79 -5.02 -21.62
CA TRP A 92 8.48 -3.91 -22.27
C TRP A 92 9.93 -4.30 -22.56
N ALA A 93 10.50 -3.76 -23.63
CA ALA A 93 11.92 -3.89 -23.97
C ALA A 93 12.72 -2.75 -23.34
N VAL A 94 14.03 -2.96 -23.19
CA VAL A 94 14.96 -1.90 -22.75
C VAL A 94 15.06 -0.85 -23.85
N GLY A 95 14.98 0.43 -23.48
CA GLY A 95 14.91 1.57 -24.39
C GLY A 95 13.48 1.98 -24.77
N ASP A 96 12.45 1.19 -24.44
CA ASP A 96 11.08 1.55 -24.78
C ASP A 96 10.62 2.80 -24.00
N PRO A 97 10.04 3.81 -24.67
CA PRO A 97 9.28 4.84 -24.00
C PRO A 97 7.92 4.27 -23.58
N VAL A 98 7.59 4.39 -22.30
CA VAL A 98 6.36 3.85 -21.73
C VAL A 98 5.68 4.92 -20.88
N THR A 99 4.36 5.03 -21.04
CA THR A 99 3.52 5.83 -20.14
C THR A 99 2.81 4.90 -19.16
N LEU A 100 3.10 5.07 -17.87
CA LEU A 100 2.37 4.41 -16.80
C LEU A 100 1.04 5.15 -16.58
N GLU A 101 -0.03 4.61 -17.16
CA GLU A 101 -1.36 5.22 -17.10
C GLU A 101 -2.08 4.94 -15.78
N VAL A 102 -2.57 6.00 -15.12
CA VAL A 102 -3.45 5.93 -13.94
C VAL A 102 -4.75 5.22 -14.27
N ALA A 103 -5.26 5.37 -15.50
CA ALA A 103 -6.49 4.74 -15.96
C ALA A 103 -6.43 3.19 -15.87
N ARG A 104 -5.25 2.60 -16.07
CA ARG A 104 -5.01 1.14 -15.98
C ARG A 104 -4.91 0.62 -14.55
N CYS A 105 -4.81 1.50 -13.56
CA CYS A 105 -4.76 1.12 -12.16
C CYS A 105 -6.17 0.73 -11.66
N SER A 106 -6.39 -0.55 -11.38
CA SER A 106 -7.73 -1.06 -11.04
C SER A 106 -8.24 -0.57 -9.67
N LYS A 107 -7.38 -0.48 -8.66
CA LYS A 107 -7.76 -0.18 -7.28
C LYS A 107 -7.61 1.30 -6.93
N LYS A 108 -8.69 1.89 -6.38
CA LYS A 108 -8.64 3.19 -5.71
C LYS A 108 -8.07 3.05 -4.29
N GLN A 109 -7.01 3.77 -3.97
CA GLN A 109 -6.43 3.86 -2.63
C GLN A 109 -6.90 5.11 -1.91
N ALA A 110 -6.84 5.07 -0.57
CA ALA A 110 -7.05 6.24 0.26
C ALA A 110 -5.79 7.13 0.21
N VAL A 111 -6.02 8.42 0.03
CA VAL A 111 -5.02 9.49 0.00
C VAL A 111 -5.43 10.50 1.07
N ALA A 112 -4.52 10.78 1.99
CA ALA A 112 -4.72 11.75 3.05
C ALA A 112 -4.44 13.16 2.52
N GLU A 113 -5.48 13.85 2.05
CA GLU A 113 -5.44 15.29 1.77
C GLU A 113 -5.94 16.07 2.99
N ARG A 114 -5.32 17.22 3.28
CA ARG A 114 -5.39 18.04 4.53
C ARG A 114 -6.61 17.82 5.45
N TRP A 115 -7.83 17.83 4.92
CA TRP A 115 -9.05 17.81 5.74
C TRP A 115 -9.99 16.62 5.47
N ARG A 116 -9.85 15.93 4.33
CA ARG A 116 -10.70 14.79 3.98
C ARG A 116 -9.91 13.74 3.18
N PRO A 117 -9.92 12.47 3.61
CA PRO A 117 -9.31 11.42 2.83
C PRO A 117 -10.07 11.25 1.51
N ARG A 118 -9.35 11.29 0.39
CA ARG A 118 -9.88 11.06 -0.96
C ARG A 118 -9.54 9.65 -1.41
N ARG A 119 -10.38 9.05 -2.25
CA ARG A 119 -10.03 7.81 -2.96
C ARG A 119 -9.59 8.11 -4.39
N ALA A 120 -8.36 7.73 -4.73
CA ALA A 120 -7.77 7.97 -6.05
C ALA A 120 -7.13 6.70 -6.61
N ARG A 121 -7.10 6.58 -7.94
CA ARG A 121 -6.21 5.62 -8.62
C ARG A 121 -4.81 6.23 -8.62
N LEU A 122 -3.80 5.41 -8.39
CA LEU A 122 -2.41 5.86 -8.28
C LEU A 122 -1.51 4.88 -9.04
N VAL A 123 -0.52 5.42 -9.74
CA VAL A 123 0.60 4.67 -10.31
C VAL A 123 1.64 4.49 -9.21
N TYR A 124 1.98 3.24 -8.87
CA TYR A 124 2.94 2.92 -7.80
C TYR A 124 4.33 2.66 -8.35
N PHE A 125 5.34 3.11 -7.62
CA PHE A 125 6.73 2.83 -7.90
C PHE A 125 7.55 2.91 -6.61
N PHE A 126 8.79 2.48 -6.68
CA PHE A 126 9.76 2.53 -5.58
C PHE A 126 10.91 3.44 -5.99
N ARG A 127 11.45 4.20 -5.02
CA ARG A 127 12.63 5.06 -5.26
C ARG A 127 13.92 4.28 -5.42
N GLN A 128 13.95 3.07 -4.87
CA GLN A 128 15.08 2.17 -4.91
C GLN A 128 14.57 0.75 -5.18
N ARG A 129 15.48 -0.14 -5.56
CA ARG A 129 15.15 -1.54 -5.82
C ARG A 129 14.43 -2.11 -4.59
N PRO A 130 13.20 -2.65 -4.74
CA PRO A 130 12.45 -3.14 -3.60
C PRO A 130 13.03 -4.46 -3.06
N THR A 131 12.79 -4.74 -1.78
CA THR A 131 12.92 -6.10 -1.24
C THR A 131 11.69 -6.91 -1.63
N LEU A 132 11.76 -8.24 -1.53
CA LEU A 132 10.60 -9.11 -1.77
C LEU A 132 9.41 -8.77 -0.85
N GLY A 133 9.68 -8.38 0.40
CA GLY A 133 8.66 -7.97 1.36
C GLY A 133 7.91 -6.72 0.92
N HIS A 134 8.63 -5.68 0.51
CA HIS A 134 8.04 -4.44 -0.02
C HIS A 134 7.19 -4.67 -1.26
N ALA A 135 7.69 -5.52 -2.16
CA ALA A 135 7.02 -5.83 -3.40
C ALA A 135 5.71 -6.63 -3.16
N ARG A 136 5.69 -7.57 -2.21
CA ARG A 136 4.50 -8.35 -1.85
C ARG A 136 3.42 -7.53 -1.15
N GLY A 137 3.81 -6.52 -0.38
CA GLY A 137 2.87 -5.60 0.27
C GLY A 137 1.99 -4.83 -0.72
N GLN A 138 2.37 -4.78 -1.99
CA GLN A 138 1.51 -4.22 -3.04
C GLN A 138 0.45 -5.22 -3.50
N SER A 139 -0.81 -4.86 -3.27
CA SER A 139 -1.98 -5.60 -3.75
C SER A 139 -2.15 -5.46 -5.27
N PHE A 140 -1.39 -6.21 -6.05
CA PHE A 140 -1.61 -6.35 -7.48
C PHE A 140 -2.82 -7.27 -7.73
N SER A 141 -4.01 -6.68 -7.81
CA SER A 141 -5.20 -7.37 -8.32
C SER A 141 -5.04 -7.60 -9.81
N GLY A 142 -4.49 -8.75 -10.17
CA GLY A 142 -4.30 -9.20 -11.54
C GLY A 142 -3.70 -10.60 -11.48
N GLY A 143 -4.41 -11.56 -12.09
CA GLY A 143 -4.30 -13.02 -11.94
C GLY A 143 -2.98 -13.56 -11.37
N ARG A 144 -3.09 -14.43 -10.35
CA ARG A 144 -2.00 -15.19 -9.72
C ARG A 144 -1.06 -15.91 -10.72
N HIS A 145 -1.46 -16.01 -11.99
CA HIS A 145 -0.78 -16.77 -13.04
C HIS A 145 0.07 -15.95 -14.01
N LYS A 146 -0.06 -14.62 -14.07
CA LYS A 146 0.71 -13.81 -15.02
C LYS A 146 2.15 -13.62 -14.53
N PRO A 147 3.17 -13.84 -15.38
CA PRO A 147 4.55 -13.49 -15.06
C PRO A 147 4.61 -11.98 -14.78
N ARG A 148 5.51 -11.59 -13.89
CA ARG A 148 5.71 -10.18 -13.53
C ARG A 148 7.17 -9.84 -13.69
N TYR A 149 7.40 -8.58 -14.00
CA TYR A 149 8.72 -8.04 -14.23
C TYR A 149 8.92 -6.85 -13.31
N LEU A 150 10.10 -6.75 -12.75
CA LEU A 150 10.61 -5.55 -12.12
C LEU A 150 11.34 -4.74 -13.18
N TYR A 151 10.86 -3.54 -13.40
CA TYR A 151 11.44 -2.58 -14.30
C TYR A 151 12.21 -1.53 -13.51
N GLU A 152 13.42 -1.26 -13.97
CA GLU A 152 14.16 -0.05 -13.65
C GLU A 152 13.86 0.96 -14.75
N LEU A 153 13.36 2.12 -14.35
CA LEU A 153 12.77 3.11 -15.24
C LEU A 153 13.40 4.46 -14.99
N GLU A 154 13.67 5.21 -16.05
CA GLU A 154 14.16 6.57 -15.99
C GLU A 154 13.02 7.55 -16.30
N LEU A 155 12.83 8.54 -15.45
CA LEU A 155 11.80 9.56 -15.61
C LEU A 155 12.16 10.54 -16.73
N GLN A 156 11.24 10.73 -17.67
CA GLN A 156 11.40 11.74 -18.72
C GLN A 156 11.10 13.16 -18.20
N HIS A 157 10.20 13.25 -17.22
CA HIS A 157 9.77 14.51 -16.62
C HIS A 157 9.68 14.37 -15.09
N PRO A 158 9.89 15.48 -14.35
CA PRO A 158 9.59 15.51 -12.91
C PRO A 158 8.13 15.16 -12.64
N ILE A 159 7.87 14.51 -11.50
CA ILE A 159 6.52 14.19 -11.05
C ILE A 159 6.06 15.24 -10.05
N ASP A 160 4.99 15.96 -10.39
CA ASP A 160 4.50 17.09 -9.59
C ASP A 160 3.92 16.66 -8.25
N ALA A 161 3.16 15.55 -8.23
CA ALA A 161 2.41 15.11 -7.07
C ALA A 161 2.83 13.69 -6.66
N LEU A 162 3.59 13.61 -5.56
CA LEU A 162 4.02 12.35 -4.98
C LEU A 162 3.37 12.10 -3.63
N TYR A 163 2.94 10.86 -3.45
CA TYR A 163 2.41 10.37 -2.18
C TYR A 163 3.17 9.14 -1.72
N GLY A 164 3.57 9.11 -0.46
CA GLY A 164 4.32 8.03 0.15
C GLY A 164 3.47 7.15 1.08
N ARG A 165 3.84 5.88 1.16
CA ARG A 165 3.42 4.93 2.19
C ARG A 165 4.50 3.85 2.38
N GLY A 166 5.33 3.99 3.42
CA GLY A 166 6.50 3.13 3.62
C GLY A 166 7.45 3.20 2.42
N ALA A 167 7.91 2.05 1.94
CA ALA A 167 8.79 1.96 0.77
C ALA A 167 8.15 2.40 -0.56
N VAL A 168 6.82 2.56 -0.62
CA VAL A 168 6.10 2.82 -1.87
C VAL A 168 5.84 4.31 -2.03
N ILE A 169 6.12 4.83 -3.22
CA ILE A 169 5.63 6.14 -3.66
C ILE A 169 4.63 5.95 -4.79
N ALA A 170 3.75 6.92 -4.95
CA ALA A 170 2.71 6.86 -5.95
C ALA A 170 2.33 8.24 -6.48
N SER A 171 1.90 8.29 -7.73
CA SER A 171 1.40 9.50 -8.40
C SER A 171 -0.06 9.33 -8.80
N PRO A 172 -0.92 10.37 -8.65
CA PRO A 172 -2.25 10.39 -9.22
C PRO A 172 -2.27 10.79 -10.70
N GLN A 173 -1.11 11.07 -11.29
CA GLN A 173 -0.92 11.44 -12.70
C GLN A 173 -0.22 10.32 -13.47
N ASP A 174 -0.36 10.34 -14.79
CA ASP A 174 0.38 9.45 -15.68
C ASP A 174 1.88 9.77 -15.60
N VAL A 175 2.72 8.76 -15.75
CA VAL A 175 4.17 8.91 -15.60
C VAL A 175 4.87 8.39 -16.85
N SER A 176 5.54 9.29 -17.58
CA SER A 176 6.33 8.96 -18.76
C SER A 176 7.74 8.55 -18.36
N VAL A 177 8.18 7.38 -18.83
CA VAL A 177 9.46 6.77 -18.47
C VAL A 177 10.13 6.12 -19.68
N VAL A 178 11.42 5.87 -19.55
CA VAL A 178 12.18 4.97 -20.43
C VAL A 178 12.59 3.73 -19.64
N VAL A 179 12.46 2.56 -20.25
CA VAL A 179 12.89 1.31 -19.62
C VAL A 179 14.41 1.19 -19.67
N VAL A 180 15.06 1.19 -18.51
CA VAL A 180 16.52 1.06 -18.38
C VAL A 180 16.92 -0.41 -18.22
N ALA A 181 16.19 -1.15 -17.38
CA ALA A 181 16.43 -2.56 -17.16
C ALA A 181 15.13 -3.32 -16.87
N ARG A 182 15.15 -4.62 -17.17
CA ARG A 182 14.05 -5.54 -16.89
C ARG A 182 14.59 -6.78 -16.18
N GLN A 183 13.95 -7.13 -15.07
CA GLN A 183 14.20 -8.37 -14.34
C GLN A 183 12.90 -9.19 -14.28
N GLU A 184 12.96 -10.44 -14.74
CA GLU A 184 11.84 -11.36 -14.56
C GLU A 184 11.73 -11.80 -13.08
N LEU A 185 10.50 -11.79 -12.55
CA LEU A 185 10.25 -12.12 -11.15
C LEU A 185 10.03 -13.62 -10.86
N GLY A 186 10.02 -14.45 -11.91
CA GLY A 186 9.99 -15.92 -11.81
C GLY A 186 8.81 -16.49 -11.01
N SER A 187 8.92 -17.77 -10.65
CA SER A 187 7.93 -18.50 -9.85
C SER A 187 8.02 -18.21 -8.35
N SER A 188 9.14 -17.67 -7.85
CA SER A 188 9.32 -17.30 -6.43
C SER A 188 8.42 -16.14 -6.00
N TRP A 189 7.98 -15.32 -6.95
CA TRP A 189 6.88 -14.37 -6.78
C TRP A 189 5.54 -15.05 -6.45
N ARG A 190 5.35 -16.31 -6.87
CA ARG A 190 4.09 -17.07 -6.73
C ARG A 190 3.91 -17.72 -5.33
N GLY A 191 4.91 -17.68 -4.46
CA GLY A 191 4.96 -18.48 -3.21
C GLY A 191 4.44 -17.80 -1.92
N LYS A 192 3.35 -18.36 -1.36
CA LYS A 192 2.71 -18.15 -0.03
C LYS A 192 1.94 -16.84 0.21
N ALA A 193 0.76 -16.72 -0.39
CA ALA A 193 -0.36 -15.94 0.14
C ALA A 193 -1.55 -16.89 0.46
N GLY A 194 -1.25 -17.94 1.23
CA GLY A 194 -2.17 -19.02 1.53
C GLY A 194 -1.52 -20.06 2.45
N ARG A 195 -1.36 -19.70 3.72
CA ARG A 195 -1.57 -20.56 4.88
C ARG A 195 -2.14 -19.68 5.98
#